data_AF-A0A182M9Y3-F1
#
_entry.id   AF-A0A182M9Y3-F1
#
_cell.length_a   1.000
_cell.length_b   1.000
_cell.length_c   1.000
_cell.angle_alpha   90.00
_cell.angle_beta   90.00
_cell.angle_gamma   90.00
#
_symmetry.space_group_name_H-M   'P 1'
#
loop_
_entity.id
_entity.type
_entity.pdbx_description
1 polymer ?
#
loop_
_entity_poly.entity_id
_entity_poly.type
_entity_poly.pdbx_seq_one_letter_code
_entity_poly.pdbx_strand_id
1 'polypeptide(L)'
;MCKCAMFHRCVSSSSSSDSIWSKFDEYTKSLNLDPHCPSFRLVTDGQLPLRQCLHPEASAKDVDLPQYYWRFCDLRKEFVRFRAGDLSRALVPVAEASKLQSMPSLPPTPASVADIIKGN
;
A
#
# COMPACT_ATOMS: atom_id res chain seq x y z
N MET A 1 5.15 -13.20 -6.18
CA MET A 1 6.10 -12.13 -6.57
C MET A 1 5.49 -10.77 -6.29
N CYS A 2 6.11 -9.98 -5.41
CA CYS A 2 5.56 -8.72 -4.91
C CYS A 2 5.59 -7.58 -5.95
N LYS A 3 4.53 -6.76 -5.96
CA LYS A 3 4.37 -5.50 -6.71
C LYS A 3 5.49 -4.45 -6.51
N CYS A 4 6.47 -4.71 -5.62
CA CYS A 4 7.66 -3.86 -5.43
C CYS A 4 8.52 -3.73 -6.70
N ALA A 5 8.49 -4.73 -7.59
CA ALA A 5 9.29 -4.73 -8.82
C ALA A 5 8.94 -3.60 -9.80
N MET A 6 7.70 -3.13 -9.82
CA MET A 6 7.29 -2.07 -10.75
C MET A 6 7.90 -0.71 -10.35
N PHE A 7 8.06 -0.46 -9.03
CA PHE A 7 8.64 0.78 -8.51
C PHE A 7 10.17 0.78 -8.52
N HIS A 8 10.79 -0.35 -8.17
CA HIS A 8 12.25 -0.52 -8.26
C HIS A 8 12.74 -0.32 -9.71
N ARG A 9 11.98 -0.79 -10.72
CA ARG A 9 12.33 -0.58 -12.13
C ARG A 9 12.26 0.90 -12.54
N CYS A 10 11.33 1.68 -12.00
CA CYS A 10 11.13 3.09 -12.35
C CYS A 10 12.30 3.97 -11.88
N VAL A 11 12.81 3.72 -10.68
CA VAL A 11 13.97 4.47 -10.17
C VAL A 11 15.28 3.87 -10.73
N SER A 12 15.33 2.57 -11.05
CA SER A 12 16.50 1.88 -11.63
C SER A 12 16.71 2.07 -13.13
N SER A 13 15.73 2.55 -13.89
CA SER A 13 15.86 2.75 -15.34
C SER A 13 16.03 4.24 -15.63
N SER A 14 17.20 4.64 -16.14
CA SER A 14 17.60 6.02 -16.45
C SER A 14 16.84 6.67 -17.63
N SER A 15 15.50 6.61 -17.65
CA SER A 15 14.71 7.54 -18.46
C SER A 15 14.40 8.74 -17.57
N SER A 16 14.83 9.94 -17.97
CA SER A 16 14.71 11.22 -17.24
C SER A 16 13.62 11.20 -16.15
N SER A 17 14.08 11.28 -14.89
CA SER A 17 13.28 11.15 -13.67
C SER A 17 12.03 12.04 -13.65
N ASP A 18 12.09 13.20 -14.32
CA ASP A 18 10.98 14.15 -14.48
C ASP A 18 9.77 13.52 -15.18
N SER A 19 9.99 12.51 -16.02
CA SER A 19 8.92 11.92 -16.85
C SER A 19 8.00 10.97 -16.09
N ILE A 20 8.48 10.31 -15.02
CA ILE A 20 7.70 9.23 -14.40
C ILE A 20 6.72 9.76 -13.37
N TRP A 21 7.14 10.75 -12.58
CA TRP A 21 6.27 11.44 -11.62
C TRP A 21 5.19 12.22 -12.37
N SER A 22 5.57 12.91 -13.45
CA SER A 22 4.64 13.63 -14.32
C SER A 22 3.59 12.71 -14.96
N LYS A 23 3.99 11.51 -15.43
CA LYS A 23 3.04 10.50 -15.93
C LYS A 23 2.09 9.99 -14.87
N PHE A 24 2.57 9.79 -13.64
CA PHE A 24 1.71 9.39 -12.54
C PHE A 24 0.71 10.50 -12.18
N ASP A 25 1.17 11.74 -12.14
CA ASP A 25 0.32 12.90 -11.88
C ASP A 25 -0.75 13.07 -12.97
N GLU A 26 -0.37 12.94 -14.24
CA GLU A 26 -1.30 12.93 -15.38
C GLU A 26 -2.34 11.82 -15.25
N TYR A 27 -1.91 10.61 -14.89
CA TYR A 27 -2.81 9.49 -14.65
C TYR A 27 -3.79 9.79 -13.50
N THR A 28 -3.33 10.31 -12.36
CA THR A 28 -4.23 10.70 -11.27
C THR A 28 -5.23 11.78 -11.68
N LYS A 29 -4.79 12.77 -12.46
CA LYS A 29 -5.67 13.81 -13.01
C LYS A 29 -6.73 13.22 -13.95
N SER A 30 -6.38 12.22 -14.76
CA SER A 30 -7.33 11.51 -15.62
C SER A 30 -8.43 10.77 -14.85
N LEU A 31 -8.18 10.46 -13.57
CA LEU A 31 -9.13 9.85 -12.64
C LEU A 31 -9.87 10.90 -11.78
N ASN A 32 -9.72 12.19 -12.08
CA ASN A 32 -10.21 13.31 -11.25
C ASN A 32 -9.67 13.29 -9.81
N LEU A 33 -8.47 12.73 -9.61
CA LEU A 33 -7.77 12.74 -8.32
C LEU A 33 -6.68 13.80 -8.34
N ASP A 34 -6.60 14.59 -7.27
CA ASP A 34 -5.48 15.48 -7.04
C ASP A 34 -4.46 14.81 -6.09
N PRO A 35 -3.27 14.42 -6.58
CA PRO A 35 -2.25 13.79 -5.76
C PRO A 35 -1.66 14.73 -4.69
N HIS A 36 -1.82 16.06 -4.85
CA HIS A 36 -1.38 17.04 -3.87
C HIS A 36 -2.39 17.29 -2.75
N CYS A 37 -3.63 16.79 -2.90
CA CYS A 37 -4.68 16.94 -1.91
C CYS A 37 -4.25 16.37 -0.53
N PRO A 38 -4.61 17.00 0.60
CA PRO A 38 -4.33 16.49 1.94
C PRO A 38 -4.85 15.06 2.19
N SER A 39 -5.97 14.70 1.58
CA SER A 39 -6.61 13.38 1.73
C SER A 39 -6.03 12.30 0.81
N PHE A 40 -5.24 12.67 -0.21
CA PHE A 40 -4.59 11.70 -1.08
C PHE A 40 -3.51 10.94 -0.32
N ARG A 41 -3.62 9.61 -0.29
CA ARG A 41 -2.64 8.72 0.32
C ARG A 41 -2.40 7.49 -0.55
N LEU A 42 -1.14 7.10 -0.65
CA LEU A 42 -0.77 5.81 -1.21
C LEU A 42 -1.14 4.71 -0.22
N VAL A 43 -1.57 3.55 -0.74
CA VAL A 43 -1.89 2.39 0.09
C VAL A 43 -0.87 1.29 -0.21
N THR A 44 -0.18 0.82 0.82
CA THR A 44 0.87 -0.20 0.70
C THR A 44 0.58 -1.41 1.57
N ASP A 45 0.95 -2.59 1.09
CA ASP A 45 0.96 -3.80 1.92
C ASP A 45 2.24 -3.82 2.78
N GLY A 46 2.16 -3.18 3.95
CA GLY A 46 3.33 -2.92 4.79
C GLY A 46 4.09 -1.66 4.38
N GLN A 47 4.89 -1.13 5.30
CA GLN A 47 5.67 0.10 5.07
C GLN A 47 6.98 -0.09 4.27
N LEU A 48 7.46 -1.33 4.12
CA LEU A 48 8.80 -1.61 3.57
C LEU A 48 8.98 -1.16 2.12
N PRO A 49 8.01 -1.32 1.19
CA PRO A 49 8.19 -0.88 -0.20
C PRO A 49 8.58 0.60 -0.34
N LEU A 50 8.02 1.47 0.51
CA LEU A 50 8.37 2.89 0.50
C LEU A 50 9.64 3.16 1.31
N ARG A 51 9.69 2.69 2.57
CA ARG A 51 10.75 3.07 3.51
C ARG A 51 12.10 2.40 3.26
N GLN A 52 12.11 1.18 2.72
CA GLN A 52 13.32 0.39 2.54
C GLN A 52 13.74 0.23 1.07
N CYS A 53 12.86 0.56 0.12
CA CYS A 53 13.20 0.51 -1.29
C CYS A 53 13.15 1.90 -1.91
N LEU A 54 11.96 2.51 -2.01
CA LEU A 54 11.80 3.76 -2.75
C LEU A 54 12.56 4.96 -2.16
N HIS A 55 12.38 5.26 -0.87
CA HIS A 55 13.04 6.42 -0.25
C HIS A 55 14.57 6.31 -0.27
N PRO A 56 15.17 5.17 0.09
CA PRO A 56 16.62 5.00 -0.05
C PRO A 56 17.11 5.11 -1.49
N GLU A 57 16.38 4.53 -2.46
CA GLU A 57 16.79 4.55 -3.86
C GLU A 57 16.71 5.96 -4.48
N ALA A 58 15.66 6.71 -4.14
CA ALA A 58 15.51 8.11 -4.56
C ALA A 58 16.60 8.99 -3.95
N SER A 59 16.89 8.83 -2.66
CA SER A 59 17.97 9.54 -1.98
C SER A 59 19.35 9.19 -2.55
N ALA A 60 19.61 7.92 -2.90
CA ALA A 60 20.87 7.48 -3.49
C ALA A 60 21.10 8.03 -4.91
N LYS A 61 20.03 8.46 -5.59
CA LYS A 61 20.07 9.01 -6.95
C LYS A 61 19.78 10.50 -7.03
N ASP A 62 19.71 11.16 -5.87
CA ASP A 62 19.39 12.58 -5.74
C ASP A 62 18.09 12.96 -6.48
N VAL A 63 17.09 12.08 -6.39
CA VAL A 63 15.77 12.29 -6.99
C VAL A 63 14.82 12.82 -5.91
N ASP A 64 14.33 14.04 -6.13
CA ASP A 64 13.26 14.60 -5.32
C ASP A 64 11.94 13.90 -5.61
N LEU A 65 11.39 13.25 -4.59
CA LEU A 65 10.05 12.67 -4.66
C LEU A 65 9.00 13.75 -4.39
N PRO A 66 7.80 13.65 -5.00
CA PRO A 66 6.65 14.44 -4.59
C PRO A 66 6.21 14.18 -3.15
N GLN A 67 5.73 15.21 -2.44
CA GLN A 67 5.43 15.13 -0.99
C GLN A 67 4.41 14.04 -0.60
N TYR A 68 3.53 13.64 -1.52
CA TYR A 68 2.58 12.56 -1.27
C TYR A 68 3.23 11.17 -1.10
N TYR A 69 4.50 10.97 -1.49
CA TYR A 69 5.25 9.74 -1.22
C TYR A 69 5.66 9.55 0.25
N TRP A 70 5.57 10.60 1.07
CA TRP A 70 5.75 10.50 2.53
C TRP A 70 4.45 10.22 3.28
N ARG A 71 3.30 10.31 2.60
CA ARG A 71 1.96 10.11 3.17
C ARG A 71 1.34 8.83 2.62
N PHE A 72 1.39 7.76 3.40
CA PHE A 72 0.84 6.46 2.99
C PHE A 72 0.10 5.73 4.12
N CYS A 73 -0.77 4.80 3.74
CA CYS A 73 -1.46 3.86 4.61
C CYS A 73 -0.78 2.50 4.53
N ASP A 74 -0.47 1.93 5.69
CA ASP A 74 0.02 0.55 5.81
C ASP A 74 -1.17 -0.39 6.05
N LEU A 75 -1.55 -1.15 5.03
CA LEU A 75 -2.68 -2.09 5.10
C LEU A 75 -2.54 -3.12 6.22
N ARG A 76 -1.32 -3.53 6.59
CA ARG A 76 -1.11 -4.48 7.69
C ARG A 76 -1.46 -3.83 9.01
N LYS A 77 -1.10 -2.56 9.19
CA LYS A 77 -1.49 -1.78 10.39
C LYS A 77 -3.00 -1.54 10.42
N GLU A 78 -3.60 -1.18 9.29
CA GLU A 78 -5.06 -0.99 9.22
C GLU A 78 -5.82 -2.29 9.53
N PHE A 79 -5.36 -3.43 9.01
CA PHE A 79 -5.97 -4.73 9.27
C PHE A 79 -5.92 -5.12 10.75
N VAL A 80 -4.78 -4.89 11.42
CA VAL A 80 -4.64 -5.14 12.87
C VAL A 80 -5.57 -4.23 13.68
N ARG A 81 -5.67 -2.93 13.34
CA ARG A 81 -6.61 -2.02 14.02
C ARG A 81 -8.06 -2.43 13.82
N PHE A 82 -8.41 -2.81 12.60
CA PHE A 82 -9.73 -3.35 12.29
C PHE A 82 -10.05 -4.58 13.14
N ARG A 83 -9.12 -5.53 13.23
CA ARG A 83 -9.25 -6.73 14.09
C ARG A 83 -9.36 -6.39 15.58
N ALA A 84 -8.71 -5.32 16.02
CA ALA A 84 -8.80 -4.82 17.39
C ALA A 84 -10.06 -4.01 17.68
N GLY A 85 -10.91 -3.76 16.67
CA GLY A 85 -12.13 -2.94 16.80
C GLY A 85 -11.87 -1.43 16.80
N ASP A 86 -10.63 -0.98 16.55
CA ASP A 86 -10.30 0.45 16.45
C ASP A 86 -10.53 0.96 15.02
N LEU A 87 -11.72 1.49 14.79
CA LEU A 87 -12.14 2.09 13.52
C LEU A 87 -11.92 3.61 13.46
N SER A 88 -11.33 4.22 14.50
CA SER A 88 -11.20 5.69 14.61
C SER A 88 -10.43 6.32 13.45
N ARG A 89 -9.63 5.53 12.73
CA ARG A 89 -8.80 5.96 11.59
C ARG A 89 -9.05 5.16 10.31
N ALA A 90 -10.13 4.38 10.25
CA ALA A 90 -10.43 3.52 9.13
C ALA A 90 -10.58 4.34 7.83
N LEU A 91 -10.04 3.80 6.73
CA LEU A 91 -10.10 4.44 5.40
C LEU A 91 -11.49 4.36 4.77
N VAL A 92 -12.35 3.51 5.33
CA VAL A 92 -13.74 3.34 4.89
C VAL A 92 -14.62 4.14 5.86
N PRO A 93 -15.61 4.90 5.37
CA PRO A 93 -16.61 5.52 6.24
C PRO A 93 -17.19 4.48 7.20
N VAL A 94 -17.23 4.79 8.50
CA VAL A 94 -17.71 3.87 9.55
C VAL A 94 -19.11 3.33 9.24
N ALA A 95 -19.92 4.08 8.49
CA ALA A 95 -21.24 3.65 8.00
C ALA A 95 -21.21 2.40 7.09
N GLU A 96 -20.11 2.11 6.40
CA GLU A 96 -19.90 0.89 5.60
C GLU A 96 -19.12 -0.18 6.38
N ALA A 97 -18.49 0.16 7.52
CA ALA A 97 -17.72 -0.80 8.32
C ALA A 97 -18.60 -1.86 8.99
N SER A 98 -19.88 -1.56 9.26
CA SER A 98 -20.89 -2.53 9.72
C SER A 98 -21.16 -3.63 8.68
N LYS A 99 -20.94 -3.39 7.38
CA LYS A 99 -21.01 -4.46 6.36
C LYS A 99 -19.82 -5.42 6.46
N LEU A 100 -18.65 -4.96 6.91
CA LEU A 100 -17.49 -5.83 7.13
C LEU A 100 -17.71 -6.80 8.30
N GLN A 101 -18.52 -6.44 9.29
CA GLN A 101 -18.92 -7.36 10.36
C GLN A 101 -19.81 -8.51 9.87
N SER A 102 -20.53 -8.31 8.75
CA SER A 102 -21.33 -9.34 8.11
C SER A 102 -20.55 -10.24 7.14
N MET A 103 -19.25 -9.98 6.92
CA MET A 103 -18.45 -10.84 6.06
C MET A 103 -18.22 -12.20 6.71
N PRO A 104 -18.40 -13.31 5.95
CA PRO A 104 -18.10 -14.63 6.47
C PRO A 104 -16.64 -14.68 6.90
N SER A 105 -16.40 -15.19 8.11
CA SER A 105 -15.04 -15.42 8.60
C SER A 105 -14.30 -16.28 7.60
N LEU A 106 -13.06 -15.87 7.24
CA LEU A 106 -12.16 -16.75 6.51
C LEU A 106 -12.14 -18.12 7.20
N PRO A 107 -12.16 -19.23 6.43
CA PRO A 107 -12.05 -20.55 7.02
C PRO A 107 -10.82 -20.58 7.93
N PRO A 108 -10.89 -21.25 9.10
CA PRO A 108 -9.74 -21.36 9.98
C PRO A 108 -8.57 -21.86 9.14
N THR A 109 -7.47 -21.11 9.15
CA THR A 109 -6.21 -21.54 8.56
C THR A 109 -5.98 -22.98 9.01
N PRO A 110 -5.73 -23.94 8.10
CA PRO A 110 -5.48 -25.30 8.51
C PRO A 110 -4.36 -25.28 9.54
N ALA A 111 -4.61 -25.94 10.68
CA ALA A 111 -3.58 -26.18 11.67
C ALA A 111 -2.38 -26.79 10.92
N SER A 112 -1.21 -26.25 11.25
CA SER A 112 0.14 -26.59 10.76
C SER A 112 0.27 -27.69 9.70
N VAL A 113 1.15 -27.52 8.71
CA VAL A 113 1.53 -28.56 7.72
C VAL A 113 1.76 -29.95 8.33
N ALA A 114 2.17 -30.01 9.62
CA ALA A 114 2.29 -31.24 10.40
C ALA A 114 0.99 -32.08 10.53
N ASP A 115 -0.19 -31.46 10.52
CA ASP A 115 -1.48 -32.14 10.69
C ASP A 115 -1.97 -32.78 9.37
N ILE A 116 -1.48 -32.32 8.22
CA ILE A 116 -1.83 -32.85 6.89
C ILE A 116 -1.08 -34.16 6.60
N ILE A 117 0.10 -34.38 7.20
CA ILE A 117 0.96 -35.52 6.89
C ILE A 117 0.55 -36.79 7.68
N LYS A 118 -0.24 -36.67 8.75
CA LYS A 118 -0.65 -37.81 9.60
C LYS A 118 -1.93 -38.52 9.13
N GLY A 119 -2.57 -38.04 8.08
CA GLY A 119 -3.81 -38.61 7.54
C GLY A 119 -3.65 -39.18 6.15
N ASN A 120 -2.75 -40.16 5.97
CA ASN A 120 -2.73 -41.07 4.82
C ASN A 120 -2.34 -42.47 5.28
#